data_AF-A0A1L9UTJ3-F1
#
_entry.id   AF-A0A1L9UTJ3-F1
#
_cell.length_a   1.000
_cell.length_b   1.000
_cell.length_c   1.000
_cell.angle_alpha   90.00
_cell.angle_beta   90.00
_cell.angle_gamma   90.00
#
_symmetry.space_group_name_H-M   'P 1'
#
loop_
_entity.id
_entity.type
_entity.pdbx_description
1 polymer ?
#
loop_
_entity_poly.entity_id
_entity_poly.type
_entity_poly.pdbx_seq_one_letter_code
_entity_poly.pdbx_strand_id
1 'polypeptide(L)'
;MIFSSTLLPLLTIFFTLPNALAHPTTTDLSLPLYPRSNPGDSKSNPIKGEIEIRGEDALTYDVDCWAMLCKGKSAVMQKVDTDTADKHRQVDAGSAANKQPFKDPTKYGMKASPATNAWGNHKGWVSAEEFPFASAKEGGKDAILVGVTVNSQEEQKRSLRSFYQKNKVKSYDAKNNKSDGSWFEITGFKVKSGKNAKVGPYCQAFTDKKTGDVCKANTPVIGDWGFDVAQYAYVYNHSTKKFDYVGK
;
A
#
# COMPACT_ATOMS: atom_id res chain seq x y z
N MET A 1 6.35 -75.71 -17.98
CA MET A 1 6.90 -76.76 -18.86
C MET A 1 7.92 -76.13 -19.80
N ILE A 2 8.99 -76.87 -19.99
CA ILE A 2 10.27 -76.54 -20.63
C ILE A 2 10.14 -76.57 -22.18
N PHE A 3 11.03 -75.83 -22.86
CA PHE A 3 11.77 -76.09 -24.12
C PHE A 3 11.88 -74.77 -24.95
N SER A 4 13.06 -74.13 -25.09
CA SER A 4 14.24 -74.47 -25.92
C SER A 4 13.86 -74.52 -27.42
N SER A 5 14.55 -73.94 -28.41
CA SER A 5 15.96 -73.60 -28.58
C SER A 5 16.18 -72.52 -29.66
N THR A 6 17.34 -71.87 -29.54
CA THR A 6 18.21 -71.10 -30.45
C THR A 6 18.11 -71.23 -31.98
N LEU A 7 18.34 -70.10 -32.68
CA LEU A 7 19.23 -70.02 -33.87
C LEU A 7 19.87 -68.61 -34.00
N LEU A 8 21.21 -68.56 -33.98
CA LEU A 8 22.12 -67.50 -34.47
C LEU A 8 22.54 -67.88 -35.91
N PRO A 9 23.33 -67.11 -36.70
CA PRO A 9 23.80 -65.71 -36.60
C PRO A 9 23.67 -64.92 -37.93
N LEU A 10 23.96 -63.62 -37.93
CA LEU A 10 24.84 -63.07 -38.97
C LEU A 10 25.59 -61.83 -38.48
N LEU A 11 26.90 -61.94 -38.61
CA LEU A 11 27.95 -61.02 -38.23
C LEU A 11 28.13 -59.99 -39.36
N THR A 12 28.05 -58.70 -39.05
CA THR A 12 28.69 -57.66 -39.88
C THR A 12 29.36 -56.65 -38.98
N ILE A 13 30.68 -56.78 -38.91
CA ILE A 13 31.59 -55.82 -38.31
C ILE A 13 31.85 -54.74 -39.35
N PHE A 14 31.52 -53.49 -39.05
CA PHE A 14 32.16 -52.33 -39.67
C PHE A 14 32.85 -51.52 -38.57
N PHE A 15 34.17 -51.41 -38.72
CA PHE A 15 35.06 -50.55 -37.95
C PHE A 15 34.92 -49.08 -38.38
N THR A 16 35.49 -48.18 -37.56
CA THR A 16 35.86 -46.76 -37.76
C THR A 16 34.79 -45.75 -37.32
N LEU A 17 34.99 -44.73 -36.47
CA LEU A 17 36.13 -44.05 -35.81
C LEU A 17 35.63 -43.39 -34.49
N PRO A 18 36.48 -43.07 -33.51
CA PRO A 18 36.09 -42.28 -32.35
C PRO A 18 36.06 -40.79 -32.71
N ASN A 19 34.88 -40.21 -32.89
CA ASN A 19 34.74 -38.76 -32.79
C ASN A 19 34.68 -38.40 -31.31
N ALA A 20 35.86 -38.07 -30.77
CA ALA A 20 35.97 -37.30 -29.54
C ALA A 20 35.26 -35.96 -29.77
N LEU A 21 34.00 -35.87 -29.30
CA LEU A 21 33.31 -34.60 -29.14
C LEU A 21 34.05 -33.85 -28.02
N ALA A 22 34.90 -32.91 -28.43
CA ALA A 22 35.40 -31.86 -27.57
C ALA A 22 34.22 -31.20 -26.86
N HIS A 23 34.21 -31.25 -25.53
CA HIS A 23 33.36 -30.38 -24.73
C HIS A 23 33.71 -28.93 -25.07
N PRO A 24 32.75 -28.09 -25.46
CA PRO A 24 33.00 -26.66 -25.48
C PRO A 24 33.09 -26.21 -24.01
N THR A 25 34.31 -26.02 -23.51
CA THR A 25 34.58 -25.16 -22.36
C THR A 25 34.28 -23.73 -22.78
N THR A 26 33.01 -23.33 -22.72
CA THR A 26 32.64 -21.92 -22.66
C THR A 26 32.62 -21.51 -21.18
N THR A 27 33.81 -21.24 -20.67
CA THR A 27 34.02 -20.27 -19.59
C THR A 27 33.66 -18.89 -20.12
N ASP A 28 32.36 -18.56 -20.15
CA ASP A 28 31.92 -17.16 -20.08
C ASP A 28 30.45 -17.05 -19.67
N LEU A 29 30.19 -17.33 -18.39
CA LEU A 29 28.98 -16.86 -17.71
C LEU A 29 29.34 -15.64 -16.86
N SER A 30 29.99 -14.65 -17.49
CA SER A 30 29.99 -13.28 -16.95
C SER A 30 28.62 -12.67 -17.20
N LEU A 31 27.60 -13.16 -16.48
CA LEU A 31 26.38 -12.38 -16.28
C LEU A 31 26.82 -11.02 -15.73
N PRO A 32 26.51 -9.89 -16.38
CA PRO A 32 26.82 -8.60 -15.81
C PRO A 32 26.13 -8.54 -14.45
N LEU A 33 26.94 -8.49 -13.39
CA LEU A 33 26.50 -8.15 -12.05
C LEU A 33 26.04 -6.70 -12.11
N TYR A 34 24.79 -6.48 -12.52
CA TYR A 34 24.15 -5.19 -12.33
C TYR A 34 24.23 -4.86 -10.84
N PRO A 35 24.72 -3.66 -10.46
CA PRO A 35 24.65 -3.22 -9.08
C PRO A 35 23.22 -3.39 -8.60
N ARG A 36 23.01 -4.19 -7.54
CA ARG A 36 21.69 -4.24 -6.90
C ARG A 36 21.37 -2.81 -6.48
N SER A 37 20.28 -2.24 -7.00
CA SER A 37 19.83 -0.92 -6.55
C SER A 37 19.62 -0.95 -5.04
N ASN A 38 19.89 0.16 -4.34
CA ASN A 38 19.61 0.17 -2.91
C ASN A 38 18.08 0.13 -2.71
N PRO A 39 17.61 -0.47 -1.61
CA PRO A 39 16.21 -0.38 -1.25
C PRO A 39 15.75 1.09 -1.21
N GLY A 40 14.65 1.36 -1.90
CA GLY A 40 14.01 2.67 -2.02
C GLY A 40 14.44 3.49 -3.22
N ASP A 41 15.43 3.06 -3.99
CA ASP A 41 15.86 3.79 -5.20
C ASP A 41 14.89 3.58 -6.37
N SER A 42 14.09 2.52 -6.34
CA SER A 42 13.09 2.20 -7.37
C SER A 42 11.80 1.63 -6.80
N LYS A 43 10.71 1.75 -7.56
CA LYS A 43 9.41 1.15 -7.23
C LYS A 43 9.46 -0.38 -7.11
N SER A 44 10.33 -1.03 -7.88
CA SER A 44 10.50 -2.50 -7.87
C SER A 44 11.33 -3.02 -6.69
N ASN A 45 12.08 -2.13 -6.02
CA ASN A 45 12.87 -2.45 -4.84
C ASN A 45 12.64 -1.40 -3.74
N PRO A 46 11.43 -1.30 -3.17
CA PRO A 46 11.09 -0.28 -2.19
C PRO A 46 11.67 -0.60 -0.80
N ILE A 47 11.79 0.41 0.06
CA ILE A 47 12.03 0.21 1.49
C ILE A 47 10.76 -0.36 2.13
N LYS A 48 10.82 -1.63 2.56
CA LYS A 48 9.69 -2.32 3.17
C LYS A 48 9.63 -2.07 4.67
N GLY A 49 8.45 -1.83 5.22
CA GLY A 49 8.29 -1.74 6.67
C GLY A 49 6.85 -1.79 7.15
N GLU A 50 6.70 -1.97 8.46
CA GLU A 50 5.42 -1.90 9.15
C GLU A 50 5.24 -0.52 9.78
N ILE A 51 4.01 -0.03 9.80
CA ILE A 51 3.64 1.21 10.49
C ILE A 51 3.17 0.88 11.92
N GLU A 52 3.59 1.70 12.87
CA GLU A 52 3.22 1.57 14.28
C GLU A 52 1.98 2.42 14.58
N ILE A 53 0.90 1.77 15.02
CA ILE A 53 -0.34 2.37 15.53
C ILE A 53 -0.11 2.85 16.96
N ARG A 54 -0.50 4.09 17.26
CA ARG A 54 -0.24 4.76 18.55
C ARG A 54 -1.49 4.96 19.39
N GLY A 55 -2.67 4.98 18.77
CA GLY A 55 -3.93 5.31 19.43
C GLY A 55 -5.08 5.46 18.42
N GLU A 56 -5.54 6.69 18.26
CA GLU A 56 -6.62 7.07 17.35
C GLU A 56 -6.18 7.03 15.87
N ASP A 57 -4.88 7.02 15.58
CA ASP A 57 -4.39 6.74 14.22
C ASP A 57 -4.79 5.33 13.72
N ALA A 58 -5.33 4.45 14.58
CA ALA A 58 -5.94 3.21 14.13
C ALA A 58 -7.07 3.44 13.11
N LEU A 59 -7.89 4.49 13.26
CA LEU A 59 -8.98 4.78 12.32
C LEU A 59 -8.43 5.25 10.97
N THR A 60 -7.45 6.16 10.97
CA THR A 60 -6.87 6.68 9.73
C THR A 60 -6.20 5.57 8.94
N TYR A 61 -5.41 4.74 9.60
CA TYR A 61 -4.80 3.59 8.94
C TYR A 61 -5.82 2.57 8.46
N ASP A 62 -6.95 2.35 9.16
CA ASP A 62 -7.97 1.41 8.68
C ASP A 62 -8.62 1.87 7.37
N VAL A 63 -8.73 3.19 7.16
CA VAL A 63 -9.10 3.78 5.86
C VAL A 63 -8.06 3.42 4.80
N ASP A 64 -6.78 3.60 5.10
CA ASP A 64 -5.67 3.29 4.19
C ASP A 64 -5.67 1.81 3.80
N CYS A 65 -5.85 0.94 4.79
CA CYS A 65 -5.90 -0.51 4.62
C CYS A 65 -7.09 -0.93 3.77
N TRP A 66 -8.27 -0.34 3.98
CA TRP A 66 -9.42 -0.57 3.10
C TRP A 66 -9.13 -0.11 1.67
N ALA A 67 -8.53 1.07 1.49
CA ALA A 67 -8.18 1.59 0.18
C ALA A 67 -7.17 0.67 -0.56
N MET A 68 -6.16 0.16 0.15
CA MET A 68 -5.19 -0.79 -0.39
C MET A 68 -5.82 -2.15 -0.72
N LEU A 69 -6.55 -2.73 0.23
CA LEU A 69 -7.14 -4.06 0.10
C LEU A 69 -8.28 -4.12 -0.90
N CYS A 70 -9.20 -3.15 -0.85
CA CYS A 70 -10.50 -3.26 -1.49
C CYS A 70 -10.67 -2.33 -2.69
N LYS A 71 -9.84 -1.28 -2.82
CA LYS A 71 -9.93 -0.30 -3.91
C LYS A 71 -8.70 -0.30 -4.83
N GLY A 72 -7.76 -1.23 -4.61
CA GLY A 72 -6.58 -1.40 -5.45
C GLY A 72 -5.58 -0.25 -5.38
N LYS A 73 -5.63 0.59 -4.33
CA LYS A 73 -4.59 1.60 -4.10
C LYS A 73 -3.27 0.91 -3.74
N SER A 74 -2.17 1.46 -4.24
CA SER A 74 -0.85 0.86 -4.05
C SER A 74 -0.36 0.99 -2.62
N ALA A 75 0.15 -0.10 -2.03
CA ALA A 75 0.92 -0.07 -0.79
C ALA A 75 2.38 0.40 -1.00
N VAL A 76 2.85 0.40 -2.26
CA VAL A 76 4.14 0.94 -2.67
C VAL A 76 3.97 2.39 -3.12
N MET A 77 4.68 3.30 -2.48
CA MET A 77 4.56 4.74 -2.66
C MET A 77 5.93 5.41 -2.74
N GLN A 78 6.01 6.57 -3.40
CA GLN A 78 7.21 7.41 -3.43
C GLN A 78 7.00 8.64 -2.57
N LYS A 79 7.78 8.82 -1.50
CA LYS A 79 7.68 10.00 -0.63
C LYS A 79 8.07 11.27 -1.40
N VAL A 80 7.30 12.33 -1.27
CA VAL A 80 7.57 13.64 -1.89
C VAL A 80 7.95 14.70 -0.86
N ASP A 81 8.34 15.89 -1.34
CA ASP A 81 8.58 17.07 -0.50
C ASP A 81 7.27 17.71 0.00
N THR A 82 7.39 18.69 0.90
CA THR A 82 6.25 19.38 1.50
C THR A 82 5.47 20.18 0.47
N ASP A 83 6.13 20.88 -0.45
CA ASP A 83 5.47 21.71 -1.46
C ASP A 83 4.55 20.87 -2.37
N THR A 84 5.01 19.68 -2.76
CA THR A 84 4.21 18.72 -3.53
C THR A 84 3.08 18.17 -2.67
N ALA A 85 3.34 17.84 -1.41
CA ALA A 85 2.31 17.36 -0.49
C ALA A 85 1.21 18.40 -0.20
N ASP A 86 1.55 19.68 -0.18
CA ASP A 86 0.58 20.76 0.00
C ASP A 86 -0.29 20.92 -1.26
N LYS A 87 0.30 20.79 -2.46
CA LYS A 87 -0.44 20.76 -3.73
C LYS A 87 -1.41 19.59 -3.80
N HIS A 88 -1.04 18.42 -3.27
CA HIS A 88 -1.93 17.26 -3.23
C HIS A 88 -3.23 17.49 -2.45
N ARG A 89 -3.30 18.50 -1.58
CA ARG A 89 -4.54 18.81 -0.82
C ARG A 89 -5.39 19.90 -1.45
N GLN A 90 -4.88 20.57 -2.47
CA GLN A 90 -5.55 21.71 -3.09
C GLN A 90 -6.75 21.29 -3.94
N VAL A 91 -7.65 22.24 -4.17
CA VAL A 91 -8.90 22.04 -4.92
C VAL A 91 -8.67 21.91 -6.42
N ASP A 92 -7.68 22.62 -6.93
CA ASP A 92 -7.36 22.73 -8.35
C ASP A 92 -6.56 21.53 -8.87
N ALA A 93 -5.69 20.96 -8.03
CA ALA A 93 -4.75 19.92 -8.43
C ALA A 93 -4.85 18.60 -7.64
N GLY A 94 -5.51 18.62 -6.47
CA GLY A 94 -5.38 17.56 -5.48
C GLY A 94 -6.69 16.86 -5.09
N SER A 95 -6.72 16.34 -3.88
CA SER A 95 -7.87 15.67 -3.26
C SER A 95 -8.99 16.64 -2.82
N ALA A 96 -8.72 17.95 -2.87
CA ALA A 96 -9.57 18.98 -2.29
C ALA A 96 -9.81 18.86 -0.76
N ALA A 97 -8.94 18.17 -0.01
CA ALA A 97 -8.98 18.12 1.45
C ALA A 97 -8.93 19.51 2.11
N ASN A 98 -8.31 20.51 1.47
CA ASN A 98 -8.32 21.90 1.95
C ASN A 98 -9.71 22.57 1.92
N LYS A 99 -10.72 22.00 1.24
CA LYS A 99 -12.13 22.43 1.39
C LYS A 99 -12.70 22.11 2.76
N GLN A 100 -12.03 21.22 3.52
CA GLN A 100 -12.50 20.70 4.80
C GLN A 100 -13.91 20.09 4.68
N PRO A 101 -14.12 19.14 3.76
CA PRO A 101 -15.46 18.67 3.42
C PRO A 101 -16.20 18.03 4.60
N PHE A 102 -15.48 17.45 5.54
CA PHE A 102 -16.07 16.78 6.69
C PHE A 102 -16.46 17.72 7.85
N LYS A 103 -16.15 19.03 7.77
CA LYS A 103 -16.72 20.02 8.71
C LYS A 103 -18.21 20.24 8.49
N ASP A 104 -18.66 20.10 7.25
CA ASP A 104 -20.06 20.21 6.83
C ASP A 104 -20.29 19.28 5.62
N PRO A 105 -20.40 17.96 5.85
CA PRO A 105 -20.54 16.99 4.75
C PRO A 105 -21.80 17.24 3.93
N THR A 106 -22.88 17.70 4.57
CA THR A 106 -24.16 18.01 3.91
C THR A 106 -24.04 19.11 2.87
N LYS A 107 -23.27 20.18 3.14
CA LYS A 107 -22.98 21.24 2.16
C LYS A 107 -22.34 20.71 0.88
N TYR A 108 -21.61 19.60 0.97
CA TYR A 108 -20.93 18.98 -0.16
C TYR A 108 -21.65 17.76 -0.73
N GLY A 109 -22.89 17.50 -0.30
CA GLY A 109 -23.69 16.35 -0.76
C GLY A 109 -23.18 15.01 -0.25
N MET A 110 -22.38 15.01 0.82
CA MET A 110 -21.82 13.81 1.44
C MET A 110 -22.72 13.35 2.59
N LYS A 111 -22.83 12.03 2.78
CA LYS A 111 -23.40 11.42 3.97
C LYS A 111 -22.52 11.75 5.18
N ALA A 112 -23.11 12.31 6.23
CA ALA A 112 -22.43 12.53 7.50
C ALA A 112 -22.07 11.20 8.18
N SER A 113 -20.85 11.10 8.70
CA SER A 113 -20.44 9.98 9.56
C SER A 113 -21.29 9.90 10.83
N PRO A 114 -21.43 8.73 11.48
CA PRO A 114 -22.23 8.58 12.70
C PRO A 114 -21.71 9.46 13.85
N ALA A 115 -22.49 9.59 14.92
CA ALA A 115 -22.02 10.28 16.11
C ALA A 115 -20.74 9.65 16.66
N THR A 116 -19.85 10.47 17.20
CA THR A 116 -18.58 10.03 17.77
C THR A 116 -18.81 9.36 19.12
N ASN A 117 -18.01 8.35 19.41
CA ASN A 117 -18.10 7.58 20.65
C ASN A 117 -16.92 7.89 21.59
N ALA A 118 -16.85 7.19 22.71
CA ALA A 118 -15.78 7.36 23.70
C ALA A 118 -14.37 7.07 23.13
N TRP A 119 -14.26 6.20 22.11
CA TRP A 119 -12.98 5.91 21.45
C TRP A 119 -12.40 7.16 20.78
N GLY A 120 -13.23 7.97 20.11
CA GLY A 120 -12.83 9.24 19.51
C GLY A 120 -12.93 10.44 20.46
N ASN A 121 -12.99 10.20 21.79
CA ASN A 121 -13.19 11.22 22.82
C ASN A 121 -14.39 12.17 22.54
N HIS A 122 -15.45 11.63 21.92
CA HIS A 122 -16.61 12.40 21.46
C HIS A 122 -16.27 13.61 20.57
N LYS A 123 -15.11 13.63 19.91
CA LYS A 123 -14.71 14.70 18.98
C LYS A 123 -15.15 14.38 17.57
N GLY A 124 -15.75 15.37 16.89
CA GLY A 124 -16.28 15.24 15.53
C GLY A 124 -15.30 14.65 14.51
N TRP A 125 -15.85 13.92 13.53
CA TRP A 125 -15.14 13.37 12.36
C TRP A 125 -14.86 14.45 11.30
N VAL A 126 -14.23 15.55 11.71
CA VAL A 126 -14.17 16.80 10.93
C VAL A 126 -12.92 16.95 10.06
N SER A 127 -11.94 16.06 10.22
CA SER A 127 -10.70 16.08 9.44
C SER A 127 -10.77 15.07 8.30
N ALA A 128 -10.12 15.35 7.18
CA ALA A 128 -10.02 14.42 6.06
C ALA A 128 -8.79 13.53 6.23
N GLU A 129 -9.00 12.22 6.40
CA GLU A 129 -7.97 11.22 6.09
C GLU A 129 -7.82 11.10 4.57
N GLU A 130 -6.62 10.85 4.05
CA GLU A 130 -6.35 10.81 2.61
C GLU A 130 -5.43 9.65 2.22
N PHE A 131 -5.93 8.73 1.40
CA PHE A 131 -5.11 7.64 0.85
C PHE A 131 -5.23 7.49 -0.69
N PRO A 132 -4.11 7.42 -1.44
CA PRO A 132 -2.72 7.45 -0.96
C PRO A 132 -2.33 8.78 -0.30
N PHE A 133 -1.33 8.73 0.58
CA PHE A 133 -0.96 9.89 1.38
C PHE A 133 -0.64 11.10 0.51
N ALA A 134 -1.08 12.28 0.91
CA ALA A 134 -0.61 13.52 0.28
C ALA A 134 0.93 13.65 0.34
N SER A 135 1.61 13.03 1.32
CA SER A 135 3.08 12.98 1.39
C SER A 135 3.75 11.99 0.40
N ALA A 136 2.98 11.36 -0.48
CA ALA A 136 3.45 10.46 -1.53
C ALA A 136 3.05 10.96 -2.94
N LYS A 137 3.81 10.57 -3.96
CA LYS A 137 3.58 10.90 -5.37
C LYS A 137 2.24 10.35 -5.88
N GLU A 138 1.81 9.22 -5.35
CA GLU A 138 0.53 8.57 -5.63
C GLU A 138 -0.66 9.28 -4.97
N GLY A 139 -0.41 10.25 -4.08
CA GLY A 139 -1.44 11.00 -3.39
C GLY A 139 -2.06 12.12 -4.22
N GLY A 140 -2.96 12.86 -3.57
CA GLY A 140 -3.63 14.00 -4.17
C GLY A 140 -4.83 13.62 -5.01
N LYS A 141 -4.76 13.82 -6.33
CA LYS A 141 -5.91 13.53 -7.20
C LYS A 141 -6.31 12.05 -7.07
N ASP A 142 -7.62 11.80 -7.00
CA ASP A 142 -8.20 10.47 -6.80
C ASP A 142 -7.87 9.81 -5.45
N ALA A 143 -7.28 10.53 -4.49
CA ALA A 143 -7.16 10.05 -3.12
C ALA A 143 -8.55 9.84 -2.50
N ILE A 144 -8.67 8.72 -1.80
CA ILE A 144 -9.84 8.36 -1.02
C ILE A 144 -9.83 9.20 0.25
N LEU A 145 -10.98 9.77 0.56
CA LEU A 145 -11.22 10.63 1.71
C LEU A 145 -12.24 10.01 2.65
N VAL A 146 -11.93 9.98 3.94
CA VAL A 146 -12.87 9.61 5.02
C VAL A 146 -12.75 10.62 6.17
N GLY A 147 -13.87 10.92 6.80
CA GLY A 147 -13.93 11.81 7.97
C GLY A 147 -13.37 11.12 9.21
N VAL A 148 -12.39 11.76 9.85
CA VAL A 148 -11.71 11.28 11.07
C VAL A 148 -11.58 12.40 12.10
N THR A 149 -11.19 12.08 13.34
CA THR A 149 -10.92 13.12 14.33
C THR A 149 -9.62 13.87 13.99
N VAL A 150 -9.50 15.11 14.46
CA VAL A 150 -8.24 15.87 14.36
C VAL A 150 -7.10 15.12 15.08
N ASN A 151 -7.41 14.45 16.21
CA ASN A 151 -6.40 13.71 16.97
C ASN A 151 -5.90 12.49 16.18
N SER A 152 -6.79 11.75 15.51
CA SER A 152 -6.42 10.63 14.63
C SER A 152 -5.38 11.08 13.59
N GLN A 153 -5.61 12.23 12.94
CA GLN A 153 -4.70 12.79 11.94
C GLN A 153 -3.35 13.25 12.51
N GLU A 154 -3.36 13.90 13.68
CA GLU A 154 -2.10 14.31 14.34
C GLU A 154 -1.27 13.10 14.82
N GLU A 155 -1.93 12.02 15.25
CA GLU A 155 -1.25 10.78 15.57
C GLU A 155 -0.69 10.08 14.32
N GLN A 156 -1.47 10.01 13.23
CA GLN A 156 -1.01 9.43 11.96
C GLN A 156 0.23 10.17 11.45
N LYS A 157 0.20 11.51 11.45
CA LYS A 157 1.37 12.36 11.11
C LYS A 157 2.62 12.01 11.93
N ARG A 158 2.46 11.78 13.24
CA ARG A 158 3.58 11.37 14.12
C ARG A 158 4.07 9.96 13.79
N SER A 159 3.16 9.03 13.51
CA SER A 159 3.46 7.65 13.13
C SER A 159 4.17 7.56 11.78
N LEU A 160 3.68 8.25 10.75
CA LEU A 160 4.32 8.35 9.44
C LEU A 160 5.70 9.01 9.51
N ARG A 161 5.84 10.11 10.28
CA ARG A 161 7.16 10.72 10.51
C ARG A 161 8.13 9.73 11.14
N SER A 162 7.68 8.99 12.15
CA SER A 162 8.49 7.96 12.82
C SER A 162 8.87 6.84 11.85
N PHE A 163 7.94 6.39 11.01
CA PHE A 163 8.17 5.39 9.98
C PHE A 163 9.25 5.86 8.99
N TYR A 164 9.11 7.07 8.43
CA TYR A 164 10.09 7.61 7.50
C TYR A 164 11.48 7.75 8.12
N GLN A 165 11.57 8.25 9.36
CA GLN A 165 12.85 8.40 10.06
C GLN A 165 13.52 7.06 10.37
N LYS A 166 12.76 6.11 10.94
CA LYS A 166 13.24 4.77 11.30
C LYS A 166 13.78 4.01 10.09
N ASN A 167 13.07 4.12 8.96
CA ASN A 167 13.40 3.41 7.73
C ASN A 167 14.27 4.23 6.76
N LYS A 168 14.72 5.43 7.16
CA LYS A 168 15.54 6.35 6.34
C LYS A 168 14.91 6.69 4.98
N VAL A 169 13.57 6.74 4.91
CA VAL A 169 12.84 7.14 3.71
C VAL A 169 13.03 8.63 3.46
N LYS A 170 13.58 8.97 2.30
CA LYS A 170 13.84 10.35 1.89
C LYS A 170 12.73 10.87 0.98
N SER A 171 12.59 12.19 0.88
CA SER A 171 11.77 12.76 -0.19
C SER A 171 12.47 12.57 -1.53
N TYR A 172 11.69 12.27 -2.56
CA TYR A 172 12.10 12.37 -3.95
C TYR A 172 12.68 13.77 -4.22
N ASP A 173 13.85 13.82 -4.84
CA ASP A 173 14.51 15.05 -5.24
C ASP A 173 14.07 15.43 -6.65
N ALA A 174 13.04 16.25 -6.74
CA ALA A 174 12.48 16.69 -8.01
C ALA A 174 13.47 17.56 -8.81
N LYS A 175 14.38 18.29 -8.15
CA LYS A 175 15.34 19.18 -8.82
C LYS A 175 16.38 18.38 -9.61
N ASN A 176 16.82 17.27 -9.05
CA ASN A 176 17.84 16.41 -9.66
C ASN A 176 17.27 15.13 -10.28
N ASN A 177 15.93 14.95 -10.27
CA ASN A 177 15.25 13.74 -10.73
C ASN A 177 15.78 12.45 -10.06
N LYS A 178 16.06 12.52 -8.74
CA LYS A 178 16.65 11.40 -7.97
C LYS A 178 15.63 10.76 -7.04
N SER A 179 15.59 9.42 -7.08
CA SER A 179 14.69 8.59 -6.29
C SER A 179 15.36 7.91 -5.09
N ASP A 180 16.62 8.23 -4.80
CA ASP A 180 17.44 7.51 -3.82
C ASP A 180 16.77 7.41 -2.44
N GLY A 181 16.41 6.19 -2.04
CA GLY A 181 15.70 5.91 -0.79
C GLY A 181 14.30 6.54 -0.64
N SER A 182 13.63 6.90 -1.74
CA SER A 182 12.31 7.58 -1.71
C SER A 182 11.11 6.65 -1.84
N TRP A 183 11.31 5.45 -2.40
CA TRP A 183 10.27 4.44 -2.53
C TRP A 183 10.14 3.61 -1.25
N PHE A 184 8.92 3.42 -0.78
CA PHE A 184 8.61 2.61 0.39
C PHE A 184 7.37 1.75 0.15
N GLU A 185 7.28 0.63 0.87
CA GLU A 185 6.17 -0.30 0.86
C GLU A 185 5.65 -0.49 2.28
N ILE A 186 4.36 -0.24 2.48
CA ILE A 186 3.67 -0.61 3.71
C ILE A 186 3.42 -2.11 3.65
N THR A 187 4.02 -2.85 4.58
CA THR A 187 3.91 -4.32 4.63
C THR A 187 2.98 -4.83 5.72
N GLY A 188 2.56 -3.96 6.63
CA GLY A 188 1.68 -4.30 7.74
C GLY A 188 1.59 -3.20 8.77
N PHE A 189 0.76 -3.45 9.79
CA PHE A 189 0.48 -2.53 10.89
C PHE A 189 0.59 -3.26 12.22
N LYS A 190 1.16 -2.60 13.23
CA LYS A 190 1.26 -3.15 14.57
C LYS A 190 1.09 -2.08 15.63
N VAL A 191 0.66 -2.49 16.81
CA VAL A 191 0.58 -1.57 17.96
C VAL A 191 1.98 -1.18 18.42
N LYS A 192 2.19 0.12 18.64
CA LYS A 192 3.42 0.63 19.25
C LYS A 192 3.54 0.09 20.67
N SER A 193 4.72 -0.45 21.02
CA SER A 193 4.98 -0.94 22.37
C SER A 193 4.68 0.13 23.43
N GLY A 194 3.98 -0.28 24.50
CA GLY A 194 3.55 0.60 25.58
C GLY A 194 2.32 1.47 25.28
N LYS A 195 1.61 1.21 24.16
CA LYS A 195 0.34 1.86 23.85
C LYS A 195 -0.83 0.90 24.03
N ASN A 196 -1.92 1.43 24.59
CA ASN A 196 -3.21 0.75 24.63
C ASN A 196 -4.00 1.13 23.38
N ALA A 197 -3.61 0.56 22.24
CA ALA A 197 -4.27 0.73 20.95
C ALA A 197 -4.54 -0.65 20.34
N LYS A 198 -5.40 -0.70 19.32
CA LYS A 198 -5.64 -1.90 18.53
C LYS A 198 -5.45 -1.61 17.04
N VAL A 199 -5.03 -2.61 16.29
CA VAL A 199 -5.05 -2.55 14.83
C VAL A 199 -6.50 -2.65 14.37
N GLY A 200 -6.92 -1.76 13.46
CA GLY A 200 -8.26 -1.79 12.88
C GLY A 200 -8.50 -3.06 12.05
N PRO A 201 -9.77 -3.45 11.82
CA PRO A 201 -10.10 -4.70 11.14
C PRO A 201 -9.61 -4.80 9.69
N TYR A 202 -9.67 -3.73 8.89
CA TYR A 202 -9.09 -3.74 7.55
C TYR A 202 -7.56 -3.83 7.61
N CYS A 203 -6.92 -3.15 8.54
CA CYS A 203 -5.47 -3.28 8.72
C CYS A 203 -5.02 -4.63 9.24
N GLN A 204 -5.83 -5.28 10.08
CA GLN A 204 -5.60 -6.65 10.50
C GLN A 204 -5.66 -7.59 9.29
N ALA A 205 -6.71 -7.47 8.46
CA ALA A 205 -6.84 -8.22 7.22
C ALA A 205 -5.66 -7.98 6.25
N PHE A 206 -5.19 -6.74 6.15
CA PHE A 206 -4.04 -6.37 5.31
C PHE A 206 -2.75 -7.01 5.81
N THR A 207 -2.48 -6.89 7.11
CA THR A 207 -1.27 -7.42 7.75
C THR A 207 -1.23 -8.95 7.68
N ASP A 208 -2.39 -9.59 7.89
CA ASP A 208 -2.52 -11.05 7.82
C ASP A 208 -2.54 -11.59 6.38
N LYS A 209 -2.56 -10.71 5.37
CA LYS A 209 -2.72 -11.04 3.94
C LYS A 209 -3.98 -11.87 3.67
N LYS A 210 -5.07 -11.53 4.38
CA LYS A 210 -6.36 -12.21 4.31
C LYS A 210 -7.44 -11.20 3.94
N THR A 211 -7.62 -10.96 2.64
CA THR A 211 -8.71 -10.10 2.15
C THR A 211 -10.08 -10.58 2.62
N GLY A 212 -10.28 -11.90 2.73
CA GLY A 212 -11.51 -12.50 3.26
C GLY A 212 -12.78 -11.87 2.67
N ASP A 213 -13.77 -11.69 3.55
CA ASP A 213 -15.05 -11.06 3.20
C ASP A 213 -15.06 -9.55 3.47
N VAL A 214 -13.95 -8.96 3.97
CA VAL A 214 -13.97 -7.56 4.44
C VAL A 214 -14.26 -6.56 3.30
N CYS A 215 -13.96 -6.91 2.05
CA CYS A 215 -14.25 -6.08 0.88
C CYS A 215 -15.65 -6.29 0.28
N LYS A 216 -16.45 -7.25 0.78
CA LYS A 216 -17.81 -7.50 0.25
C LYS A 216 -18.77 -6.41 0.72
N ALA A 217 -19.64 -5.95 -0.18
CA ALA A 217 -20.62 -4.88 0.09
C ALA A 217 -21.51 -5.17 1.30
N ASN A 218 -21.96 -6.43 1.45
CA ASN A 218 -22.90 -6.83 2.50
C ASN A 218 -22.23 -7.26 3.81
N THR A 219 -20.91 -7.11 3.95
CA THR A 219 -20.17 -7.51 5.15
C THR A 219 -19.80 -6.26 5.94
N PRO A 220 -20.45 -5.95 7.08
CA PRO A 220 -20.07 -4.80 7.90
C PRO A 220 -18.73 -5.08 8.60
N VAL A 221 -17.82 -4.10 8.54
CA VAL A 221 -16.48 -4.16 9.11
C VAL A 221 -16.32 -2.94 10.02
N ILE A 222 -16.72 -3.10 11.27
CA ILE A 222 -16.82 -2.01 12.25
C ILE A 222 -15.61 -2.07 13.19
N GLY A 223 -14.85 -0.98 13.27
CA GLY A 223 -13.78 -0.82 14.25
C GLY A 223 -14.26 -0.22 15.58
N ASP A 224 -13.33 -0.02 16.52
CA ASP A 224 -13.63 0.55 17.85
C ASP A 224 -14.23 1.98 17.78
N TRP A 225 -14.05 2.70 16.67
CA TRP A 225 -14.69 3.99 16.38
C TRP A 225 -16.19 3.90 16.06
N GLY A 226 -16.75 2.68 15.91
CA GLY A 226 -18.18 2.43 15.90
C GLY A 226 -18.88 2.52 14.53
N PHE A 227 -18.14 2.60 13.43
CA PHE A 227 -18.71 2.53 12.08
C PHE A 227 -17.78 1.83 11.09
N ASP A 228 -18.26 1.56 9.88
CA ASP A 228 -17.45 1.00 8.81
C ASP A 228 -16.93 2.11 7.91
N VAL A 229 -15.61 2.27 7.82
CA VAL A 229 -14.98 3.35 7.04
C VAL A 229 -15.38 3.30 5.56
N ALA A 230 -15.63 2.10 5.02
CA ALA A 230 -16.06 1.91 3.64
C ALA A 230 -17.44 2.50 3.36
N GLN A 231 -18.28 2.75 4.37
CA GLN A 231 -19.59 3.37 4.17
C GLN A 231 -19.54 4.89 4.06
N TYR A 232 -18.36 5.51 4.24
CA TYR A 232 -18.18 6.96 4.33
C TYR A 232 -16.96 7.46 3.52
N ALA A 233 -16.61 6.73 2.47
CA ALA A 233 -15.46 7.02 1.60
C ALA A 233 -15.84 7.78 0.33
N TYR A 234 -15.06 8.81 0.01
CA TYR A 234 -15.30 9.71 -1.11
C TYR A 234 -14.03 9.99 -1.92
N VAL A 235 -14.20 10.40 -3.17
CA VAL A 235 -13.13 10.96 -4.02
C VAL A 235 -13.59 12.30 -4.59
N TYR A 236 -12.70 13.29 -4.66
CA TYR A 236 -13.04 14.55 -5.30
C TYR A 236 -12.97 14.45 -6.83
N ASN A 237 -14.11 14.65 -7.49
CA ASN A 237 -14.23 14.67 -8.93
C ASN A 237 -13.97 16.07 -9.47
N HIS A 238 -12.85 16.22 -10.17
CA HIS A 238 -12.41 17.50 -10.74
C HIS A 238 -13.29 18.00 -11.88
N SER A 239 -14.02 17.14 -12.56
CA SER A 239 -14.92 17.50 -13.66
C SER A 239 -16.23 18.07 -13.13
N THR A 240 -16.82 17.41 -12.12
CA THR A 240 -18.09 17.84 -11.51
C THR A 240 -17.93 18.82 -10.35
N LYS A 241 -16.69 18.97 -9.83
CA LYS A 241 -16.35 19.72 -8.62
C LYS A 241 -17.07 19.23 -7.36
N LYS A 242 -17.45 17.95 -7.33
CA LYS A 242 -18.17 17.27 -6.22
C LYS A 242 -17.33 16.16 -5.59
N PHE A 243 -17.75 15.71 -4.41
CA PHE A 243 -17.20 14.52 -3.77
C PHE A 243 -18.08 13.33 -4.11
N ASP A 244 -17.55 12.42 -4.93
CA ASP A 244 -18.26 11.23 -5.36
C ASP A 244 -18.05 10.11 -4.34
N TYR A 245 -19.13 9.43 -3.98
CA TYR A 245 -19.07 8.27 -3.09
C TYR A 245 -18.37 7.10 -3.77
N VAL A 246 -17.38 6.49 -3.11
CA VAL A 246 -16.60 5.36 -3.64
C VAL A 246 -16.57 4.16 -2.69
N GLY A 247 -17.39 4.22 -1.64
CA GLY A 247 -17.53 3.20 -0.63
C GLY A 247 -18.17 1.90 -1.12
N LYS A 248 -18.70 1.12 -0.18
CA LYS A 248 -19.38 -0.16 -0.44
C LYS A 248 -20.88 -0.11 -0.21
#